data_AF-A0A7Z9S4C0-F1
#
_entry.id   AF-A0A7Z9S4C0-F1
#
_cell.length_a   1.000
_cell.length_b   1.000
_cell.length_c   1.000
_cell.angle_alpha   90.00
_cell.angle_beta   90.00
_cell.angle_gamma   90.00
#
_symmetry.space_group_name_H-M   'P 1'
#
loop_
_entity.id
_entity.type
_entity.pdbx_description
1 polymer ?
#
loop_
_entity_poly.entity_id
_entity_poly.type
_entity_poly.pdbx_seq_one_letter_code
_entity_poly.pdbx_strand_id
1 'polypeptide(L)' 'MTMDDLDAEISYLMNQLEGEPGDSHELFFRLHQILETFRAEGLPVPQNLLKIEQALDAQFRKDAD' A
#
# COMPACT_ATOMS: atom_id res chain seq x y z
N MET A 1 -8.13 5.77 -14.45
CA MET A 1 -7.77 6.31 -13.13
C MET A 1 -6.84 7.49 -13.35
N THR A 2 -7.11 8.63 -12.75
CA THR A 2 -6.20 9.77 -12.83
C THR A 2 -5.15 9.66 -11.72
N MET A 3 -4.04 10.39 -11.83
CA MET A 3 -3.05 10.48 -10.75
C MET A 3 -3.68 10.98 -9.43
N ASP A 4 -4.73 11.81 -9.54
CA ASP A 4 -5.45 12.39 -8.41
C ASP A 4 -6.33 11.36 -7.68
N ASP A 5 -7.01 10.47 -8.42
CA ASP A 5 -7.73 9.32 -7.83
C ASP A 5 -6.80 8.42 -7.01
N LEU A 6 -5.58 8.22 -7.53
CA LEU A 6 -4.56 7.43 -6.86
C LEU A 6 -4.11 8.09 -5.55
N ASP A 7 -3.85 9.40 -5.55
CA ASP A 7 -3.42 10.11 -4.34
C ASP A 7 -4.49 10.09 -3.22
N ALA A 8 -5.77 10.19 -3.61
CA ALA A 8 -6.90 10.05 -2.70
C ALA A 8 -7.01 8.63 -2.12
N GLU A 9 -6.87 7.60 -2.96
CA GLU A 9 -6.90 6.20 -2.54
C GLU A 9 -5.74 5.87 -1.60
N ILE A 10 -4.56 6.44 -1.86
CA ILE A 10 -3.36 6.32 -1.02
C ILE A 10 -3.56 6.99 0.34
N SER A 11 -4.10 8.21 0.36
CA SER A 11 -4.37 8.94 1.60
C SER A 11 -5.41 8.21 2.45
N TYR A 12 -6.41 7.61 1.81
CA TYR A 12 -7.38 6.74 2.47
C TYR A 12 -6.74 5.47 3.04
N LEU A 13 -5.83 4.84 2.29
CA LEU A 13 -5.05 3.69 2.75
C LEU A 13 -4.19 4.03 3.98
N MET A 14 -3.51 5.18 3.96
CA MET A 14 -2.69 5.67 5.08
C MET A 14 -3.52 5.90 6.34
N ASN A 15 -4.73 6.45 6.20
CA ASN A 15 -5.62 6.68 7.33
C ASN A 15 -6.09 5.36 7.97
N GLN A 16 -6.31 4.33 7.16
CA GLN A 16 -6.66 2.99 7.66
C GLN A 16 -5.51 2.31 8.40
N LEU A 17 -4.25 2.58 8.05
CA LEU A 17 -3.08 2.08 8.79
C LEU A 17 -2.94 2.64 10.20
N GLU A 18 -3.44 3.85 10.42
CA GLU A 18 -3.49 4.45 11.76
C GLU A 18 -4.63 3.87 12.62
N GLY A 19 -5.49 3.02 12.02
CA GLY A 19 -6.63 2.34 12.65
C GLY A 19 -6.31 0.95 13.23
N GLU A 20 -7.33 0.09 13.31
CA GLU A 20 -7.20 -1.24 13.92
C GLU A 20 -6.33 -2.21 13.09
N PRO A 21 -5.41 -2.96 13.73
CA PRO A 21 -4.44 -3.83 13.05
C PRO A 21 -5.06 -5.00 12.27
N GLY A 22 -6.34 -5.33 12.52
CA GLY A 22 -7.04 -6.44 11.85
C GLY A 22 -7.16 -6.32 10.33
N ASP A 23 -7.12 -5.09 9.80
CA ASP A 23 -7.26 -4.81 8.35
C ASP A 23 -5.91 -4.69 7.61
N SER A 24 -4.79 -4.79 8.32
CA SER A 24 -3.47 -4.49 7.75
C SER A 24 -3.09 -5.42 6.59
N HIS A 25 -3.47 -6.70 6.66
CA HIS A 25 -3.20 -7.68 5.59
C HIS A 25 -4.00 -7.38 4.31
N GLU A 26 -5.28 -7.01 4.45
CA GLU A 26 -6.12 -6.64 3.30
C GLU A 26 -5.62 -5.35 2.66
N LEU A 27 -5.20 -4.40 3.50
CA LEU A 27 -4.60 -3.16 3.05
C LEU A 27 -3.29 -3.39 2.29
N PHE A 28 -2.42 -4.25 2.79
CA PHE A 28 -1.20 -4.64 2.11
C PHE A 28 -1.48 -5.28 0.76
N PHE A 29 -2.47 -6.17 0.68
CA PHE A 29 -2.85 -6.80 -0.56
C PHE A 29 -3.34 -5.78 -1.60
N ARG A 30 -4.19 -4.82 -1.20
CA ARG A 30 -4.60 -3.71 -2.09
C ARG A 30 -3.42 -2.85 -2.53
N LEU A 31 -2.55 -2.46 -1.60
CA LEU A 31 -1.37 -1.65 -1.90
C LEU A 31 -0.45 -2.36 -2.91
N HIS A 32 -0.22 -3.66 -2.71
CA HIS A 32 0.56 -4.49 -3.62
C HIS A 32 -0.04 -4.52 -5.03
N GLN A 33 -1.35 -4.73 -5.14
CA GLN A 33 -2.06 -4.76 -6.43
C GLN A 33 -1.99 -3.41 -7.18
N ILE A 34 -2.10 -2.29 -6.46
CA ILE A 34 -1.89 -0.96 -7.04
C ILE A 34 -0.46 -0.86 -7.58
N LEU A 35 0.56 -1.21 -6.78
CA LEU A 35 1.96 -1.16 -7.19
C LEU A 35 2.27 -2.08 -8.38
N GLU A 36 1.66 -3.26 -8.44
CA GLU A 36 1.76 -4.17 -9.58
C GLU A 36 1.13 -3.57 -10.83
N THR A 37 -0.01 -2.88 -10.72
CA THR A 37 -0.65 -2.20 -11.84
C THR A 37 0.26 -1.12 -12.42
N PHE A 38 0.92 -0.31 -11.58
CA PHE A 38 1.90 0.67 -12.06
C PHE A 38 3.07 -0.01 -12.80
N ARG A 39 3.60 -1.10 -12.24
CA ARG A 39 4.69 -1.87 -12.87
C ARG A 39 4.25 -2.47 -14.21
N ALA A 40 3.03 -2.99 -14.29
CA ALA A 40 2.46 -3.59 -15.49
C ALA A 40 2.22 -2.55 -16.61
N GLU A 41 1.73 -1.38 -16.25
CA GLU A 41 1.49 -0.25 -17.17
C GLU A 41 2.78 0.50 -17.55
N GLY A 42 3.95 0.10 -16.99
CA GLY A 42 5.22 0.78 -17.20
C GLY A 42 5.28 2.18 -16.56
N LEU A 43 4.39 2.46 -15.61
CA LEU A 43 4.31 3.73 -14.90
C LEU A 43 5.33 3.76 -13.74
N PRO A 44 5.89 4.93 -13.43
CA PRO A 44 6.79 5.08 -12.30
C PRO A 44 6.04 4.80 -10.99
N VAL A 45 6.53 3.82 -10.23
CA VAL A 45 5.97 3.49 -8.91
C VAL A 45 6.22 4.64 -7.93
N PRO A 46 5.18 5.16 -7.24
CA PRO A 46 5.37 6.20 -6.24
C PRO A 46 6.23 5.70 -5.07
N GLN A 47 7.32 6.41 -4.79
CA GLN A 47 8.25 6.04 -3.71
C GLN A 47 7.60 6.02 -2.32
N ASN A 48 6.59 6.86 -2.10
CA ASN A 48 5.87 6.90 -0.84
C ASN A 48 5.13 5.57 -0.57
N LEU A 49 4.49 5.00 -1.60
CA LEU A 49 3.80 3.72 -1.52
C LEU A 49 4.73 2.54 -1.32
N LEU A 50 5.86 2.55 -2.03
CA LEU A 50 6.87 1.51 -1.85
C LEU A 50 7.36 1.45 -0.40
N LYS A 51 7.54 2.61 0.25
CA LYS A 51 7.93 2.66 1.68
C LYS A 51 6.86 2.07 2.59
N ILE A 52 5.59 2.30 2.30
CA ILE A 52 4.46 1.79 3.08
C ILE A 52 4.35 0.26 2.92
N GLU A 53 4.46 -0.25 1.69
CA GLU A 53 4.46 -1.71 1.41
C GLU A 53 5.58 -2.39 2.20
N GLN A 54 6.79 -1.83 2.17
CA GLN A 54 7.94 -2.36 2.90
C GLN A 54 7.76 -2.30 4.42
N ALA A 55 7.16 -1.22 4.94
CA ALA A 55 6.89 -1.10 6.37
C ALA A 55 5.88 -2.15 6.84
N LEU A 56 4.83 -2.39 6.06
CA LEU A 56 3.81 -3.41 6.33
C LEU A 56 4.37 -4.83 6.23
N ASP A 57 5.11 -5.15 5.16
CA ASP A 57 5.78 -6.45 5.02
C ASP A 57 6.74 -6.72 6.18
N ALA A 58 7.50 -5.71 6.62
CA ALA A 58 8.38 -5.83 7.79
C ALA A 58 7.60 -6.04 9.09
N GLN A 59 6.42 -5.44 9.23
CA GLN A 59 5.55 -5.63 10.38
C GLN A 59 4.99 -7.07 10.40
N PHE A 60 4.44 -7.55 9.28
CA PHE A 60 3.92 -8.93 9.20
C PHE A 60 4.98 -9.99 9.41
N ARG A 61 6.21 -9.78 8.93
CA ARG A 61 7.32 -10.70 9.20
C ARG A 61 7.69 -10.77 10.68
N LYS A 62 7.50 -9.69 11.43
CA LYS A 62 7.74 -9.67 12.89
C LYS A 62 6.60 -10.34 13.65
N ASP A 63 5.36 -10.18 13.20
CA ASP A 63 4.18 -10.80 13.82
C ASP A 63 4.08 -12.32 13.52
N ALA A 64 4.79 -12.82 12.51
CA ALA A 64 4.81 -14.23 12.12
C ALA A 64 5.89 -15.09 12.84
N ASP A 65 6.76 -14.49 13.66
CA ASP A 65 7.83 -15.15 14.45
C ASP A 65 7.39 -15.36 15.91
#